data_AF-A0A4R3XEQ6-F1
#
_entry.id   AF-A0A4R3XEQ6-F1
#
_cell.length_a   1.000
_cell.length_b   1.000
_cell.length_c   1.000
_cell.angle_alpha   90.00
_cell.angle_beta   90.00
_cell.angle_gamma   90.00
#
_symmetry.space_group_name_H-M   'P 1'
#
loop_
_entity.id
_entity.type
_entity.pdbx_description
1 polymer ?
#
loop_
_entity_poly.entity_id
_entity_poly.type
_entity_poly.pdbx_seq_one_letter_code
_entity_poly.pdbx_strand_id
1 'polypeptide(L)'
;MCPKGGPNGLAYVLATAFHETAATMQPVRETRAASDAAAIGRLDRAFSAGRLASVKTPYWRPDADGRIWLWRGLVQLAHKRDYEAMSKVTGIDLVADPSRAMEKDVAATILIEGMRHGGFTGRRLDHYFSAEKAEWVGARRIINGNDGRNWLPDMAGSSMRRSAHLGSGRRYDSRRPAFKNRSDA
;
A
#
# COMPACT_ATOMS: atom_id res chain seq x y z
N MET A 1 -19.06 0.12 -3.09
CA MET A 1 -18.95 1.42 -3.80
C MET A 1 -17.53 1.50 -4.37
N CYS A 2 -17.33 1.65 -5.68
CA CYS A 2 -15.98 1.76 -6.23
C CYS A 2 -15.28 3.02 -5.69
N PRO A 3 -13.99 2.96 -5.33
CA PRO A 3 -13.22 4.15 -4.97
C PRO A 3 -13.29 5.19 -6.10
N LYS A 4 -13.29 6.48 -5.74
CA LYS A 4 -13.05 7.54 -6.72
C LYS A 4 -11.73 7.23 -7.45
N GLY A 5 -11.75 7.21 -8.79
CA GLY A 5 -10.64 6.70 -9.62
C GLY A 5 -10.91 5.34 -10.31
N GLY A 6 -12.08 4.74 -10.06
CA GLY A 6 -12.53 3.55 -10.79
C GLY A 6 -11.66 2.30 -10.55
N PRO A 7 -11.72 1.31 -11.46
CA PRO A 7 -10.97 0.06 -11.31
C PRO A 7 -9.45 0.24 -11.15
N ASN A 8 -8.87 1.24 -11.84
CA ASN A 8 -7.44 1.55 -11.75
C ASN A 8 -7.05 2.06 -10.35
N GLY A 9 -7.88 2.93 -9.75
CA GLY A 9 -7.67 3.38 -8.38
C GLY A 9 -7.74 2.23 -7.37
N LEU A 10 -8.68 1.30 -7.53
CA LEU A 10 -8.75 0.11 -6.68
C LEU A 10 -7.54 -0.81 -6.85
N ALA A 11 -7.09 -1.04 -8.09
CA ALA A 11 -5.88 -1.81 -8.35
C ALA A 11 -4.65 -1.18 -7.68
N TYR A 12 -4.55 0.16 -7.72
CA TYR A 12 -3.47 0.89 -7.05
C TYR A 12 -3.49 0.74 -5.52
N VAL A 13 -4.67 0.79 -4.91
CA VAL A 13 -4.85 0.54 -3.46
C VAL A 13 -4.32 -0.84 -3.08
N LEU A 14 -4.73 -1.88 -3.81
CA LEU A 14 -4.31 -3.26 -3.54
C LEU A 14 -2.80 -3.46 -3.79
N ALA A 15 -2.26 -2.87 -4.85
CA ALA A 15 -0.84 -2.92 -5.14
C ALA A 15 0.00 -2.23 -4.05
N THR A 16 -0.52 -1.14 -3.48
CA THR A 16 0.12 -0.49 -2.31
C THR A 16 0.11 -1.42 -1.10
N ALA A 17 -1.05 -1.98 -0.74
CA ALA A 17 -1.14 -2.92 0.39
C ALA A 17 -0.19 -4.10 0.21
N PHE A 18 -0.13 -4.68 -1.00
CA PHE A 18 0.76 -5.78 -1.32
C PHE A 18 2.23 -5.39 -1.12
N HIS A 19 2.65 -4.24 -1.62
CA HIS A 19 4.04 -3.80 -1.49
C HIS A 19 4.44 -3.49 -0.05
N GLU A 20 3.67 -2.65 0.65
CA GLU A 20 3.99 -2.17 2.00
C GLU A 20 4.00 -3.30 3.04
N THR A 21 3.34 -4.42 2.72
CA THR A 21 3.22 -5.59 3.61
C THR A 21 4.06 -6.77 3.16
N ALA A 22 5.01 -6.57 2.24
CA ALA A 22 5.87 -7.61 1.68
C ALA A 22 5.06 -8.83 1.16
N ALA A 23 4.07 -8.56 0.31
CA ALA A 23 3.18 -9.51 -0.34
C ALA A 23 2.19 -10.26 0.57
N THR A 24 2.18 -10.02 1.88
CA THR A 24 1.27 -10.73 2.81
C THR A 24 -0.17 -10.22 2.74
N MET A 25 -0.36 -8.96 2.36
CA MET A 25 -1.64 -8.24 2.42
C MET A 25 -2.29 -8.32 3.82
N GLN A 26 -1.47 -8.42 4.86
CA GLN A 26 -1.89 -8.31 6.26
C GLN A 26 -1.29 -7.05 6.89
N PRO A 27 -1.98 -6.40 7.84
CA PRO A 27 -1.41 -5.29 8.60
C PRO A 27 -0.08 -5.70 9.23
N VAL A 28 0.97 -4.92 8.99
CA VAL A 28 2.29 -5.16 9.58
C VAL A 28 2.69 -4.02 10.49
N ARG A 29 3.43 -4.36 11.53
CA ARG A 29 4.06 -3.41 12.44
C ARG A 29 5.49 -3.15 11.95
N GLU A 30 6.00 -1.96 12.26
CA GLU A 30 7.40 -1.57 12.05
C GLU A 30 8.37 -2.71 12.39
N THR A 31 9.41 -2.88 11.57
CA THR A 31 10.37 -3.99 11.63
C THR A 31 9.77 -5.39 11.42
N ARG A 32 8.50 -5.50 11.02
CA ARG A 32 7.74 -6.76 10.95
C ARG A 32 7.72 -7.49 12.29
N ALA A 33 7.53 -6.76 13.38
CA ALA A 33 7.50 -7.31 14.73
C ALA A 33 6.11 -7.84 15.11
N ALA A 34 6.07 -8.95 15.85
CA ALA A 34 4.83 -9.54 16.35
C ALA A 34 4.14 -8.68 17.43
N SER A 35 4.90 -7.86 18.17
CA SER A 35 4.40 -6.97 19.21
C SER A 35 5.12 -5.62 19.22
N ASP A 36 4.55 -4.64 19.91
CA ASP A 36 5.15 -3.32 20.10
C ASP A 36 6.47 -3.41 20.86
N ALA A 37 6.53 -4.19 21.93
CA ALA A 37 7.76 -4.43 22.69
C ALA A 37 8.88 -5.01 21.81
N ALA A 38 8.54 -5.94 20.91
CA ALA A 38 9.51 -6.49 19.97
C ALA A 38 9.99 -5.46 18.93
N ALA A 39 9.10 -4.58 18.44
CA ALA A 39 9.47 -3.49 17.53
C ALA A 39 10.42 -2.50 18.24
N ILE A 40 10.04 -2.05 19.44
CA ILE A 40 10.81 -1.12 20.27
C ILE A 40 12.19 -1.69 20.56
N GLY A 41 12.28 -2.94 21.02
CA GLY A 41 13.57 -3.57 21.29
C GLY A 41 14.47 -3.67 20.05
N ARG A 42 13.91 -3.87 18.85
CA ARG A 42 14.68 -3.85 17.60
C ARG A 42 15.16 -2.44 17.25
N LEU A 43 14.30 -1.43 17.40
CA LEU A 43 14.61 -0.03 17.12
C LEU A 43 15.64 0.53 18.10
N ASP A 44 15.52 0.24 19.40
CA ASP A 44 16.48 0.67 20.40
C ASP A 44 17.87 0.05 20.13
N ARG A 45 17.95 -1.25 19.80
CA ARG A 45 19.22 -1.87 19.38
C ARG A 45 19.81 -1.24 18.12
N ALA A 46 18.98 -0.82 17.17
CA ALA A 46 19.46 -0.14 15.97
C ALA A 46 19.95 1.28 16.28
N PHE A 47 19.22 2.00 17.13
CA PHE A 47 19.53 3.36 17.55
C PHE A 47 20.83 3.43 18.37
N SER A 48 20.98 2.58 19.40
CA SER A 48 22.20 2.50 20.21
C SER A 48 23.42 2.07 19.42
N ALA A 49 23.23 1.31 18.33
CA ALA A 49 24.29 0.93 17.41
C ALA A 49 24.59 2.00 16.32
N GLY A 50 23.96 3.18 16.38
CA GLY A 50 24.17 4.26 15.40
C GLY A 50 23.60 3.98 14.00
N ARG A 51 22.78 2.93 13.83
CA ARG A 51 22.23 2.53 12.52
C ARG A 51 21.04 3.37 12.06
N LEU A 52 20.55 4.27 12.92
CA LEU A 52 19.44 5.19 12.65
C LEU A 52 19.92 6.64 12.68
N ALA A 53 20.97 6.94 11.91
CA ALA A 53 21.65 8.24 11.94
C ALA A 53 20.76 9.46 11.62
N SER A 54 19.66 9.26 10.88
CA SER A 54 18.68 10.31 10.56
C SER A 54 17.67 10.56 11.69
N VAL A 55 17.58 9.68 12.68
CA VAL A 55 16.65 9.81 13.80
C VAL A 55 17.34 10.58 14.92
N LYS A 56 16.86 11.77 15.23
CA LYS A 56 17.35 12.57 16.37
C LYS A 56 16.59 12.26 17.66
N THR A 57 15.30 12.02 17.53
CA THR A 57 14.39 11.74 18.65
C THR A 57 13.65 10.42 18.39
N PRO A 58 13.76 9.42 19.28
CA PRO A 58 13.16 8.11 19.08
C PRO A 58 11.63 8.18 19.23
N TYR A 59 10.93 8.33 18.10
CA TYR A 59 9.46 8.46 18.05
C TYR A 59 8.70 7.20 18.48
N TRP A 60 9.38 6.05 18.57
CA TRP A 60 8.81 4.77 19.00
C TRP A 60 8.77 4.61 20.52
N ARG A 61 9.15 5.64 21.28
CA ARG A 61 8.98 5.64 22.73
C ARG A 61 7.56 6.10 23.09
N PRO A 62 6.98 5.58 24.19
CA PRO A 62 5.69 6.05 24.67
C PRO A 62 5.71 7.56 24.90
N ASP A 63 4.62 8.23 24.52
CA ASP A 63 4.39 9.63 24.90
C ASP A 63 3.94 9.75 26.37
N ALA A 64 3.59 10.97 26.79
CA ALA A 64 3.15 11.26 28.16
C ALA A 64 1.92 10.44 28.59
N ASP A 65 1.11 9.98 27.63
CA ASP A 65 -0.09 9.17 27.86
C ASP A 65 0.17 7.66 27.62
N GLY A 66 1.42 7.27 27.43
CA GLY A 66 1.82 5.89 27.18
C GLY A 66 1.59 5.40 25.74
N ARG A 67 1.24 6.28 24.80
CA ARG A 67 0.91 5.89 23.42
C ARG A 67 2.15 5.78 22.56
N ILE A 68 2.16 4.81 21.65
CA ILE A 68 3.32 4.47 20.84
C ILE A 68 3.01 4.60 19.36
N TRP A 69 3.69 5.56 18.72
CA TRP A 69 3.42 6.00 17.34
C TRP A 69 4.30 5.30 16.30
N LEU A 70 4.43 3.98 16.43
CA LEU A 70 5.12 3.10 15.48
C LEU A 70 4.45 3.10 14.10
N TRP A 71 5.19 2.64 13.09
CA TRP A 71 4.64 2.37 11.76
C TRP A 71 3.71 1.14 11.83
N ARG A 72 2.47 1.27 11.34
CA ARG A 72 1.44 0.20 11.39
C ARG A 72 0.57 0.10 10.14
N GLY A 73 -0.02 -1.06 9.96
CA GLY A 73 -1.10 -1.26 8.99
C GLY A 73 -0.63 -1.51 7.57
N LEU A 74 -1.59 -1.49 6.65
CA LEU A 74 -1.38 -1.77 5.22
C LEU A 74 -0.65 -0.64 4.46
N VAL A 75 -0.47 0.51 5.10
CA VAL A 75 0.16 1.71 4.52
C VAL A 75 1.26 2.28 5.39
N GLN A 76 1.61 1.57 6.47
CA GLN A 76 2.65 1.96 7.42
C GLN A 76 2.47 3.39 8.00
N LEU A 77 1.27 3.66 8.53
CA LEU A 77 0.92 4.90 9.23
C LEU A 77 1.81 5.07 10.48
N ALA A 78 2.41 6.25 10.67
CA ALA A 78 3.35 6.54 11.76
C ALA A 78 3.09 7.94 12.34
N HIS A 79 3.68 8.28 13.48
CA HIS A 79 3.55 9.60 14.14
C HIS A 79 2.13 10.01 14.58
N LYS A 80 2.01 10.64 15.75
CA LYS A 80 0.72 11.05 16.33
C LYS A 80 -0.18 11.84 15.37
N ARG A 81 0.39 12.81 14.64
CA ARG A 81 -0.36 13.67 13.70
C ARG A 81 -1.05 12.88 12.58
N ASP A 82 -0.44 11.79 12.10
CA ASP A 82 -1.03 11.02 10.99
C ASP A 82 -2.16 10.14 11.53
N TYR A 83 -2.07 9.66 12.79
CA TYR A 83 -3.16 8.99 13.49
C TYR A 83 -4.32 9.95 13.79
N GLU A 84 -4.05 11.20 14.17
CA GLU A 84 -5.07 12.24 14.34
C GLU A 84 -5.78 12.55 13.01
N ALA A 85 -5.01 12.67 11.92
CA ALA A 85 -5.58 12.89 10.59
C ALA A 85 -6.45 11.71 10.14
N MET A 86 -5.97 10.47 10.32
CA MET A 86 -6.73 9.27 9.99
C MET A 86 -7.96 9.08 10.88
N SER A 87 -7.91 9.51 12.15
CA SER A 87 -9.08 9.46 13.02
C SER A 87 -10.21 10.34 12.49
N LYS A 88 -9.87 11.54 12.00
CA LYS A 88 -10.85 12.44 11.36
C LYS A 88 -11.40 11.88 10.06
N VAL A 89 -10.56 11.23 9.24
CA VAL A 89 -10.96 10.68 7.93
C VAL A 89 -11.84 9.44 8.08
N THR A 90 -11.51 8.57 9.03
CA THR A 90 -12.19 7.27 9.20
C THR A 90 -13.33 7.31 10.21
N GLY A 91 -13.36 8.30 11.10
CA GLY A 91 -14.26 8.34 12.26
C GLY A 91 -13.86 7.36 13.38
N ILE A 92 -12.70 6.70 13.25
CA ILE A 92 -12.18 5.73 14.21
C ILE A 92 -11.21 6.45 15.13
N ASP A 93 -11.39 6.39 16.45
CA ASP A 93 -10.42 6.95 17.38
C ASP A 93 -9.15 6.08 17.42
N LEU A 94 -8.15 6.48 16.63
CA LEU A 94 -6.83 5.86 16.56
C LEU A 94 -5.84 6.52 17.53
N VAL A 95 -6.20 7.67 18.11
CA VAL A 95 -5.35 8.41 19.03
C VAL A 95 -5.45 7.79 20.41
N ALA A 96 -6.66 7.43 20.86
CA ALA A 96 -6.85 6.72 22.11
C ALA A 96 -6.17 5.35 22.11
N ASP A 97 -6.23 4.63 20.99
CA ASP A 97 -5.58 3.33 20.81
C ASP A 97 -4.92 3.21 19.42
N PRO A 98 -3.60 3.50 19.32
CA PRO A 98 -2.86 3.36 18.07
C PRO A 98 -2.75 1.90 17.59
N SER A 99 -2.95 0.91 18.46
CA SER A 99 -2.83 -0.50 18.10
C SER A 99 -3.91 -0.95 17.12
N ARG A 100 -5.06 -0.24 17.10
CA ARG A 100 -6.18 -0.48 16.18
C ARG A 100 -5.80 -0.43 14.71
N ALA A 101 -4.74 0.30 14.35
CA ALA A 101 -4.20 0.29 12.98
C ALA A 101 -3.65 -1.09 12.52
N MET A 102 -3.56 -2.07 13.44
CA MET A 102 -3.24 -3.47 13.15
C MET A 102 -4.48 -4.36 12.94
N GLU A 103 -5.68 -3.88 13.28
CA GLU A 103 -6.92 -4.59 12.98
C GLU A 103 -7.17 -4.56 11.46
N LYS A 104 -7.58 -5.68 10.88
CA LYS A 104 -7.69 -5.83 9.42
C LYS A 104 -8.66 -4.81 8.81
N ASP A 105 -9.84 -4.68 9.42
CA ASP A 105 -10.88 -3.78 8.92
C ASP A 105 -10.46 -2.31 9.07
N VAL A 106 -9.92 -1.93 10.23
CA VAL A 106 -9.41 -0.59 10.48
C VAL A 106 -8.27 -0.23 9.51
N ALA A 107 -7.32 -1.14 9.29
CA ALA A 107 -6.20 -0.92 8.38
C ALA A 107 -6.67 -0.79 6.92
N ALA A 108 -7.67 -1.56 6.49
CA ALA A 108 -8.29 -1.43 5.18
C ALA A 108 -9.04 -0.10 5.04
N THR A 109 -9.78 0.33 6.07
CA THR A 109 -10.46 1.63 6.10
C THR A 109 -9.46 2.79 6.04
N ILE A 110 -8.39 2.76 6.82
CA ILE A 110 -7.31 3.76 6.79
C ILE A 110 -6.74 3.86 5.37
N LEU A 111 -6.41 2.72 4.75
CA LEU A 111 -5.84 2.69 3.40
C LEU A 111 -6.80 3.28 2.36
N ILE A 112 -8.03 2.77 2.31
CA ILE A 112 -9.01 3.14 1.27
C ILE A 112 -9.46 4.59 1.46
N GLU A 113 -9.95 4.95 2.66
CA GLU A 113 -10.50 6.28 2.91
C GLU A 113 -9.40 7.33 2.96
N GLY A 114 -8.20 6.99 3.48
CA GLY A 114 -7.03 7.86 3.42
C GLY A 114 -6.64 8.21 1.99
N MET A 115 -6.60 7.25 1.07
CA MET A 115 -6.29 7.50 -0.35
C MET A 115 -7.44 8.20 -1.09
N ARG A 116 -8.69 7.90 -0.72
CA ARG A 116 -9.89 8.47 -1.35
C ARG A 116 -10.10 9.94 -0.97
N HIS A 117 -9.80 10.30 0.28
CA HIS A 117 -10.00 11.65 0.82
C HIS A 117 -8.70 12.46 0.89
N GLY A 118 -7.55 11.83 0.64
CA GLY A 118 -6.25 12.47 0.65
C GLY A 118 -5.76 12.77 2.06
N GLY A 119 -6.12 11.92 3.02
CA GLY A 119 -5.79 12.15 4.42
C GLY A 119 -4.30 11.98 4.76
N PHE A 120 -3.48 11.44 3.85
CA PHE A 120 -2.03 11.32 4.05
C PHE A 120 -1.30 12.60 3.65
N THR A 121 -1.51 13.08 2.41
CA THR A 121 -0.74 14.20 1.82
C THR A 121 -1.60 15.29 1.18
N GLY A 122 -2.93 15.16 1.24
CA GLY A 122 -3.89 15.96 0.47
C GLY A 122 -4.10 15.48 -0.98
N ARG A 123 -3.28 14.56 -1.48
CA ARG A 123 -3.43 13.95 -2.80
C ARG A 123 -4.39 12.77 -2.75
N ARG A 124 -5.26 12.63 -3.75
CA ARG A 124 -6.34 11.63 -3.78
C ARG A 124 -6.25 10.74 -5.01
N LEU A 125 -6.90 9.58 -4.98
CA LEU A 125 -6.98 8.66 -6.13
C LEU A 125 -7.50 9.34 -7.41
N ASP A 126 -8.52 10.20 -7.31
CA ASP A 126 -9.11 10.90 -8.46
C ASP A 126 -8.22 11.99 -9.07
N HIS A 127 -7.12 12.37 -8.40
CA HIS A 127 -6.10 13.22 -9.02
C HIS A 127 -5.26 12.47 -10.05
N TYR A 128 -5.20 11.13 -9.98
CA TYR A 128 -4.31 10.29 -10.80
C TYR A 128 -5.04 9.28 -11.68
N PHE A 129 -6.25 8.88 -11.28
CA PHE A 129 -7.02 7.88 -11.99
C PHE A 129 -8.41 8.43 -12.34
N SER A 130 -8.81 8.26 -13.59
CA SER A 130 -10.15 8.54 -14.11
C SER A 130 -10.45 7.59 -15.26
N ALA A 131 -11.58 7.77 -15.94
CA ALA A 131 -11.89 7.02 -17.17
C ALA A 131 -10.85 7.25 -18.29
N GLU A 132 -10.20 8.41 -18.30
CA GLU A 132 -9.27 8.84 -19.35
C GLU A 132 -7.82 8.93 -18.87
N LYS A 133 -7.58 8.74 -17.57
CA LYS A 133 -6.28 8.97 -16.92
C LYS A 133 -5.85 7.77 -16.07
N ALA A 134 -4.58 7.39 -16.19
CA ALA A 134 -3.98 6.34 -15.36
C ALA A 134 -2.51 6.64 -15.01
N GLU A 135 -2.31 7.49 -14.00
CA GLU A 135 -0.98 7.95 -13.56
C GLU A 135 -0.43 7.12 -12.40
N TRP A 136 0.04 5.91 -12.71
CA TRP A 136 0.51 4.93 -11.71
C TRP A 136 1.72 5.39 -10.90
N VAL A 137 2.73 5.94 -11.56
CA VAL A 137 3.97 6.41 -10.91
C VAL A 137 3.69 7.65 -10.07
N GLY A 138 2.98 8.62 -10.66
CA GLY A 138 2.62 9.86 -9.99
C GLY A 138 1.74 9.66 -8.75
N ALA A 139 0.89 8.63 -8.75
CA ALA A 139 0.01 8.30 -7.63
C ALA A 139 0.77 8.00 -6.32
N ARG A 140 2.08 7.74 -6.35
CA ARG A 140 2.84 7.53 -5.09
C ARG A 140 2.84 8.74 -4.17
N ARG A 141 2.61 9.93 -4.72
CA ARG A 141 2.47 11.15 -3.93
C ARG A 141 1.22 11.14 -3.03
N ILE A 142 0.25 10.24 -3.25
CA ILE A 142 -0.87 10.00 -2.34
C ILE A 142 -0.35 9.62 -0.96
N ILE A 143 0.68 8.77 -0.86
CA ILE A 143 1.22 8.29 0.43
C ILE A 143 2.45 9.07 0.87
N ASN A 144 3.42 9.29 -0.04
CA ASN A 144 4.73 9.83 0.33
C ASN A 144 4.90 11.33 0.10
N GLY A 145 3.88 12.02 -0.44
CA GLY A 145 4.02 13.42 -0.82
C GLY A 145 5.12 13.62 -1.88
N ASN A 146 5.89 14.70 -1.76
CA ASN A 146 7.01 14.98 -2.68
C ASN A 146 8.30 14.20 -2.35
N ASP A 147 8.34 13.47 -1.24
CA ASP A 147 9.46 12.63 -0.87
C ASP A 147 9.41 11.34 -1.69
N GLY A 148 9.77 11.50 -2.96
CA GLY A 148 9.80 10.47 -3.99
C GLY A 148 10.88 9.42 -3.74
N ARG A 149 10.77 8.64 -2.66
CA ARG A 149 11.40 7.31 -2.64
C ARG A 149 10.66 6.44 -3.67
N ASN A 150 11.18 6.51 -4.89
CA ASN A 150 10.71 5.80 -6.06
C ASN A 150 11.19 4.35 -5.98
N TRP A 151 10.33 3.43 -5.55
CA TRP A 151 10.64 1.98 -5.54
C TRP A 151 10.05 1.25 -6.77
N LEU A 152 9.69 1.99 -7.82
CA LEU A 152 8.95 1.49 -8.97
C LEU A 152 9.69 0.67 -10.06
N PRO A 153 11.01 0.35 -10.04
CA PRO A 153 11.53 -0.55 -11.07
C PRO A 153 10.84 -1.92 -11.11
N ASP A 154 10.24 -2.39 -10.00
CA ASP A 154 9.70 -3.76 -9.92
C ASP A 154 8.21 -3.93 -10.30
N MET A 155 7.40 -2.86 -10.28
CA MET A 155 5.95 -3.00 -10.53
C MET A 155 5.60 -3.10 -12.03
N ALA A 156 6.43 -2.54 -12.92
CA ALA A 156 6.20 -2.62 -14.36
C ALA A 156 6.60 -3.99 -14.97
N GLY A 157 7.35 -4.81 -14.22
CA GLY A 157 7.89 -6.08 -14.70
C GLY A 157 7.04 -7.32 -14.38
N SER A 158 6.36 -7.36 -13.23
CA SER A 158 5.98 -8.67 -12.65
C SER A 158 4.49 -8.97 -12.56
N SER A 159 3.60 -7.97 -12.51
CA SER A 159 2.18 -8.20 -12.18
C SER A 159 1.15 -7.69 -13.19
N MET A 160 1.54 -7.05 -14.31
CA MET A 160 0.55 -6.51 -15.25
C MET A 160 0.92 -6.61 -16.74
N ARG A 161 1.63 -7.68 -17.16
CA ARG A 161 1.78 -8.06 -18.58
C ARG A 161 0.86 -9.20 -19.04
N ARG A 162 -0.05 -9.71 -18.19
CA ARG A 162 -0.94 -10.83 -18.55
C ARG A 162 -2.43 -10.53 -18.71
N SER A 163 -2.88 -9.29 -18.54
CA SER A 163 -4.31 -8.95 -18.75
C SER A 163 -4.59 -7.95 -19.87
N ALA A 164 -3.56 -7.50 -20.60
CA ALA A 164 -3.73 -6.60 -21.75
C ALA A 164 -3.57 -7.29 -23.13
N HIS A 165 -3.51 -8.64 -23.19
CA HIS A 165 -3.37 -9.38 -24.46
C HIS A 165 -4.53 -10.35 -24.77
N LEU A 166 -5.68 -10.23 -24.08
CA LEU A 166 -6.88 -11.02 -24.39
C LEU A 166 -8.10 -10.16 -24.75
N GLY A 167 -7.89 -8.86 -25.04
CA GLY A 167 -8.98 -7.92 -25.35
C GLY A 167 -9.10 -7.48 -26.82
N SER A 168 -8.18 -7.84 -27.72
CA SER A 168 -8.32 -7.49 -29.15
C SER A 168 -8.82 -8.70 -29.93
N GLY A 169 -10.13 -8.67 -30.22
CA GLY A 169 -10.79 -9.66 -31.05
C GLY A 169 -10.08 -9.83 -32.40
N ARG A 170 -9.62 -11.05 -32.66
CA ARG A 170 -9.43 -11.55 -34.02
C ARG A 170 -10.59 -12.49 -34.34
N ARG A 171 -11.29 -12.14 -35.41
CA ARG A 171 -12.34 -12.93 -36.04
C ARG A 171 -11.83 -14.35 -36.31
N TYR A 172 -12.68 -15.32 -36.01
CA TYR A 172 -12.49 -16.72 -36.38
C TYR A 172 -12.67 -16.83 -37.92
N ASP A 173 -11.58 -16.99 -38.68
CA ASP A 173 -11.63 -17.36 -40.11
C ASP A 173 -11.67 -18.89 -40.21
N SER A 174 -12.79 -19.40 -40.67
CA SER A 174 -13.09 -20.82 -40.86
C SER A 174 -12.41 -21.37 -42.12
N ARG A 175 -11.09 -21.62 -42.08
CA ARG A 175 -10.41 -22.42 -43.11
C ARG A 175 -9.38 -23.38 -42.49
N ARG A 176 -9.79 -24.65 -42.33
CA ARG A 176 -8.90 -25.78 -42.03
C ARG A 176 -8.08 -26.16 -43.28
N PRO A 177 -6.85 -26.66 -43.09
CA PRO A 177 -6.37 -27.78 -43.88
C PRO A 177 -6.14 -29.03 -43.02
N ALA A 178 -6.27 -30.17 -43.68
CA ALA A 178 -6.47 -31.51 -43.15
C ALA A 178 -5.25 -32.11 -42.42
N PHE A 179 -5.56 -32.91 -41.40
CA PHE A 179 -4.64 -33.83 -40.72
C PHE A 179 -4.21 -34.94 -41.70
N LYS A 180 -2.91 -35.08 -41.97
CA LYS A 180 -2.35 -36.24 -42.69
C LYS A 180 -2.04 -37.33 -41.67
N ASN A 181 -2.75 -38.45 -41.77
CA ASN A 181 -2.39 -39.71 -41.11
C ASN A 181 -1.03 -40.20 -41.62
N ARG A 182 -0.15 -40.62 -40.71
CA ARG A 182 0.94 -41.53 -41.04
C ARG A 182 0.58 -42.90 -40.48
N SER A 183 0.46 -43.86 -41.39
CA SER A 183 0.72 -45.27 -41.15
C SER A 183 1.71 -45.74 -42.21
N ASP A 184 2.55 -46.68 -41.79
CA ASP A 184 3.37 -47.62 -42.57
C ASP A 184 4.86 -47.26 -42.77
N ALA A 185 5.69 -47.76 -41.85
CA ALA A 185 6.77 -48.73 -42.09
C ALA A 185 7.39 -49.18 -40.75
#